data_AF-A0A0J6FPF1-F1
#
_entry.id   AF-A0A0J6FPF1-F1
#
_cell.length_a   1.000
_cell.length_b   1.000
_cell.length_c   1.000
_cell.angle_alpha   90.00
_cell.angle_beta   90.00
_cell.angle_gamma   90.00
#
_symmetry.space_group_name_H-M   'P 1'
#
loop_
_entity.id
_entity.type
_entity.pdbx_description
1 polymer ?
#
loop_
_entity_poly.entity_id
_entity_poly.type
_entity_poly.pdbx_seq_one_letter_code
_entity_poly.pdbx_strand_id
1 'polypeptide(L)'
;MGNGIPSLSRIPAFQLKSSENEYLYAGSNNIKVEGLGLVWIKIQTPRGPEKIGLSKTAYIPNFHTNLVAMPLLWEKKIYFDNRKMLLMRDNEILANLELKHCKVVVEWNPPDISELWHQRLGHLGRGPLKHLPYAVTGIKAKDLKGPAGTECEPCAVTKSCQIIS
;
A
#
# COMPACT_ATOMS: atom_id res chain seq x y z
N MET A 1 -8.28 18.27 3.87
CA MET A 1 -8.74 16.88 3.68
C MET A 1 -7.75 16.21 2.76
N GLY A 2 -6.76 15.53 3.33
CA GLY A 2 -5.72 14.85 2.55
C GLY A 2 -6.19 13.45 2.22
N ASN A 3 -6.59 13.22 0.98
CA ASN A 3 -6.82 11.87 0.48
C ASN A 3 -5.47 11.15 0.55
N GLY A 4 -5.36 10.14 1.41
CA GLY A 4 -4.20 9.26 1.46
C GLY A 4 -4.16 8.47 0.18
N ILE A 5 -3.53 9.03 -0.86
CA ILE A 5 -3.31 8.35 -2.13
C ILE A 5 -2.40 7.16 -1.82
N PRO A 6 -2.87 5.90 -1.94
CA PRO A 6 -1.97 4.76 -1.88
C PRO A 6 -0.94 4.91 -2.99
N SER A 7 0.33 4.60 -2.70
CA SER A 7 1.42 4.75 -3.68
C SER A 7 0.98 4.20 -5.05
N LEU A 8 1.00 5.05 -6.08
CA LEU A 8 0.52 4.76 -7.45
C LEU A 8 1.11 3.46 -8.05
N SER A 9 2.22 2.96 -7.49
CA SER A 9 2.86 1.68 -7.80
C SER A 9 2.00 0.43 -7.51
N ARG A 10 0.84 0.58 -6.87
CA ARG A 10 -0.04 -0.52 -6.44
C ARG A 10 -1.47 -0.43 -6.98
N ILE A 11 -1.69 0.32 -8.06
CA ILE A 11 -2.95 0.28 -8.80
C ILE A 11 -2.77 -0.70 -9.97
N PRO A 12 -2.99 -2.02 -9.79
CA PRO A 12 -3.31 -2.89 -10.90
C PRO A 12 -4.68 -2.50 -11.48
N ALA A 13 -5.01 -3.01 -12.66
CA ALA A 13 -6.27 -2.72 -13.36
C ALA A 13 -7.49 -3.15 -12.52
N PHE A 14 -7.91 -2.30 -11.58
CA PHE A 14 -9.23 -2.37 -10.98
C PHE A 14 -10.20 -2.05 -12.09
N GLN A 15 -11.07 -3.00 -12.42
CA GLN A 15 -12.19 -2.69 -13.28
C GLN A 15 -13.16 -1.92 -12.39
N LEU A 16 -13.44 -0.66 -12.75
CA LEU A 16 -14.59 0.08 -12.27
C LEU A 16 -15.85 -0.63 -12.81
N LYS A 17 -16.16 -1.78 -12.23
CA LYS A 17 -17.38 -2.54 -12.49
C LYS A 17 -18.20 -2.46 -11.23
N SER A 18 -19.00 -1.40 -11.11
CA SER A 18 -20.13 -1.40 -10.18
C SER A 18 -21.31 -2.12 -10.85
N SER A 19 -21.20 -3.42 -11.05
CA SER A 19 -22.41 -4.22 -11.20
C SER A 19 -22.71 -4.79 -9.82
N GLU A 20 -23.70 -4.20 -9.17
CA GLU A 20 -24.25 -4.49 -7.84
C GLU A 20 -23.59 -3.77 -6.64
N ASN A 21 -24.46 -3.38 -5.71
CA ASN A 21 -24.19 -2.59 -4.52
C ASN A 21 -23.40 -3.42 -3.49
N GLU A 22 -22.11 -3.62 -3.72
CA GLU A 22 -21.22 -4.27 -2.74
C GLU A 22 -20.81 -3.29 -1.62
N TYR A 23 -21.05 -3.70 -0.37
CA TYR A 23 -20.71 -2.94 0.82
C TYR A 23 -19.88 -3.79 1.79
N LEU A 24 -18.89 -3.15 2.40
CA LEU A 24 -18.20 -3.66 3.58
C LEU A 24 -18.91 -3.14 4.84
N TYR A 25 -19.29 -4.06 5.71
CA TYR A 25 -19.86 -3.74 7.02
C TYR A 25 -18.74 -3.51 8.05
N ALA A 26 -18.74 -2.34 8.69
CA ALA A 26 -17.75 -1.99 9.72
C ALA A 26 -18.40 -1.18 10.84
N GLY A 27 -18.56 -1.81 12.01
CA GLY A 27 -19.29 -1.19 13.13
C GLY A 27 -20.76 -0.96 12.77
N SER A 28 -21.24 0.27 12.92
CA SER A 28 -22.60 0.68 12.52
C SER A 28 -22.69 1.26 11.10
N ASN A 29 -21.61 1.20 10.31
CA ASN A 29 -21.53 1.83 8.99
C ASN A 29 -21.40 0.79 7.87
N ASN A 30 -21.96 1.14 6.71
CA ASN A 30 -21.78 0.42 5.45
C ASN A 30 -20.87 1.24 4.54
N ILE A 31 -19.72 0.69 4.18
CA ILE A 31 -18.71 1.35 3.37
C ILE A 31 -18.78 0.79 1.95
N LYS A 32 -19.01 1.66 0.96
CA LYS A 32 -19.14 1.25 -0.44
C LYS A 32 -17.82 0.71 -0.99
N VAL A 33 -17.89 -0.40 -1.70
CA VAL A 33 -16.77 -0.91 -2.51
C VAL A 33 -16.75 -0.16 -3.85
N GLU A 34 -15.64 0.47 -4.19
CA GLU A 34 -15.51 1.29 -5.41
C GLU A 34 -15.05 0.48 -6.62
N GLY A 35 -14.47 -0.70 -6.41
CA GLY A 35 -14.09 -1.60 -7.50
C GLY A 35 -13.54 -2.93 -7.00
N LEU A 36 -13.39 -3.87 -7.92
CA LEU A 36 -12.76 -5.16 -7.69
C LEU A 36 -11.59 -5.35 -8.64
N GLY A 37 -10.51 -5.98 -8.15
CA GLY A 37 -9.31 -6.15 -8.94
C GLY A 37 -8.40 -7.27 -8.46
N LEU A 38 -7.29 -7.44 -9.19
CA LEU A 38 -6.20 -8.33 -8.84
C LEU A 38 -5.08 -7.52 -8.22
N VAL A 39 -4.71 -7.75 -6.96
CA VAL A 39 -3.59 -7.03 -6.32
C VAL A 39 -2.38 -7.93 -6.12
N TRP A 40 -1.21 -7.46 -6.53
CA TRP A 40 0.06 -8.14 -6.24
C TRP A 40 0.64 -7.61 -4.94
N ILE A 41 0.87 -8.51 -3.99
CA ILE A 41 1.56 -8.20 -2.73
C ILE A 41 2.86 -8.98 -2.63
N LYS A 42 3.83 -8.43 -1.91
CA LYS A 42 5.08 -9.08 -1.58
C LYS A 42 4.95 -9.79 -0.23
N ILE A 43 5.20 -11.09 -0.22
CA ILE A 43 5.21 -11.93 0.98
C ILE A 43 6.63 -12.39 1.28
N GLN A 44 6.90 -12.69 2.54
CA GLN A 44 8.17 -13.27 2.96
C GLN A 44 8.01 -14.77 3.11
N THR A 45 8.67 -15.57 2.27
CA THR A 45 8.68 -17.03 2.41
C THR A 45 9.97 -17.46 3.13
N PRO A 46 10.07 -18.72 3.61
CA PRO A 46 11.33 -19.26 4.11
C PRO A 46 12.48 -19.23 3.09
N ARG A 47 12.16 -19.20 1.79
CA ARG A 47 13.15 -19.15 0.69
C ARG A 47 13.52 -17.72 0.28
N GLY A 48 12.80 -16.73 0.82
CA GLY A 48 12.99 -15.32 0.51
C GLY A 48 11.70 -14.63 0.05
N PRO A 49 11.79 -13.36 -0.36
CA PRO A 49 10.64 -12.57 -0.78
C PRO A 49 10.03 -13.09 -2.09
N GLU A 50 8.71 -13.24 -2.11
CA GLU A 50 7.94 -13.68 -3.29
C GLU A 50 6.73 -12.76 -3.52
N LYS A 51 6.17 -12.75 -4.74
CA LYS A 51 4.94 -12.02 -5.04
C LYS A 51 3.78 -12.98 -5.18
N ILE A 52 2.65 -12.65 -4.56
CA ILE A 52 1.39 -13.39 -4.75
C ILE A 52 0.28 -12.45 -5.22
N GLY A 53 -0.61 -13.00 -6.05
CA GLY A 53 -1.78 -12.30 -6.56
C GLY A 53 -3.01 -12.58 -5.69
N LEU A 54 -3.68 -11.51 -5.26
CA LEU A 54 -4.97 -11.54 -4.57
C LEU A 54 -6.07 -11.21 -5.59
N SER A 55 -6.81 -12.21 -6.05
CA SER A 55 -7.93 -12.01 -6.97
C SER A 55 -9.19 -11.55 -6.22
N LYS A 56 -10.07 -10.81 -6.91
CA LYS A 56 -11.32 -10.25 -6.34
C LYS A 56 -11.10 -9.39 -5.09
N THR A 57 -10.04 -8.59 -5.08
CA THR A 57 -9.74 -7.67 -3.99
C THR A 57 -10.61 -6.43 -4.11
N ALA A 58 -11.34 -6.09 -3.05
CA ALA A 58 -12.15 -4.88 -2.96
C ALA A 58 -11.27 -3.63 -2.82
N TYR A 59 -11.50 -2.64 -3.67
CA TYR A 59 -10.92 -1.32 -3.57
C TYR A 59 -11.83 -0.42 -2.74
N ILE A 60 -11.30 0.02 -1.59
CA ILE A 60 -11.98 0.91 -0.65
C ILE A 60 -10.96 1.98 -0.22
N PRO A 61 -10.95 3.17 -0.85
CA PRO A 61 -9.91 4.17 -0.62
C PRO A 61 -9.92 4.74 0.81
N ASN A 62 -11.08 4.70 1.49
CA ASN A 62 -11.23 5.27 2.83
C ASN A 62 -10.78 4.34 3.96
N PHE A 63 -10.24 3.15 3.65
CA PHE A 63 -9.71 2.23 4.64
C PHE A 63 -8.25 2.53 4.96
N HIS A 64 -7.90 2.60 6.25
CA HIS A 64 -6.53 2.95 6.66
C HIS A 64 -5.48 1.87 6.37
N THR A 65 -5.90 0.61 6.20
CA THR A 65 -5.01 -0.53 5.95
C THR A 65 -5.72 -1.59 5.14
N ASN A 66 -5.00 -2.28 4.26
CA ASN A 66 -5.52 -3.46 3.58
C ASN A 66 -5.86 -4.55 4.60
N LEU A 67 -7.01 -5.19 4.42
CA LEU A 67 -7.47 -6.29 5.24
C LEU A 67 -7.60 -7.56 4.40
N VAL A 68 -7.36 -8.70 5.03
CA VAL A 68 -7.62 -10.01 4.45
C VAL A 68 -8.70 -10.67 5.29
N ALA A 69 -9.82 -11.05 4.66
CA ALA A 69 -10.88 -11.76 5.34
C ALA A 69 -10.44 -13.21 5.62
N MET A 70 -10.37 -13.58 6.90
CA MET A 70 -10.01 -14.94 7.33
C MET A 70 -10.86 -16.04 6.67
N PRO A 71 -12.19 -15.89 6.50
CA PRO A 71 -12.99 -16.90 5.81
C PRO A 71 -12.51 -17.20 4.38
N LEU A 72 -12.06 -16.18 3.63
CA LEU A 72 -11.55 -16.35 2.27
C LEU A 72 -10.22 -17.11 2.23
N LEU A 73 -9.42 -17.03 3.31
CA LEU A 73 -8.21 -17.84 3.45
C LEU A 73 -8.55 -19.32 3.64
N TRP A 74 -9.58 -19.63 4.44
CA TRP A 74 -10.01 -21.01 4.69
C TRP A 74 -10.53 -21.69 3.43
N GLU A 75 -11.25 -20.97 2.57
CA GLU A 75 -11.68 -21.50 1.25
C GLU A 75 -10.48 -21.92 0.37
N LYS A 76 -9.32 -21.30 0.59
CA LYS A 76 -8.06 -21.61 -0.10
C LYS A 76 -7.15 -22.55 0.70
N LYS A 77 -7.66 -23.17 1.78
CA LYS A 77 -6.92 -24.02 2.72
C LYS A 77 -5.69 -23.31 3.30
N ILE A 78 -5.77 -21.99 3.46
CA ILE A 78 -4.73 -21.18 4.08
C ILE A 78 -5.15 -20.94 5.53
N TYR A 79 -4.26 -21.27 6.45
CA TYR A 79 -4.48 -21.15 7.89
C TYR A 79 -3.44 -20.24 8.52
N PHE A 80 -3.89 -19.41 9.44
CA PHE A 80 -3.01 -18.56 10.23
C PHE A 80 -2.55 -19.33 11.48
N ASP A 81 -1.27 -19.70 11.54
CA ASP A 81 -0.61 -20.17 12.75
C ASP A 81 -0.18 -18.95 13.58
N ASN A 82 -0.99 -18.62 14.57
CA ASN A 82 -0.75 -17.49 15.46
C ASN A 82 0.40 -17.69 16.45
N ARG A 83 0.80 -18.93 16.73
CA ARG A 83 1.94 -19.22 17.62
C ARG A 83 3.25 -18.95 16.92
N LYS A 84 3.34 -19.33 15.64
CA LYS A 84 4.55 -19.18 14.83
C LYS A 84 4.55 -17.91 13.98
N MET A 85 3.43 -17.21 13.91
CA MET A 85 3.22 -16.05 13.03
C MET A 85 3.43 -16.43 11.56
N LEU A 86 2.74 -17.47 11.10
CA LEU A 86 2.86 -18.01 9.74
C LEU A 86 1.49 -18.13 9.06
N LEU A 87 1.44 -17.91 7.75
CA LEU A 87 0.40 -18.47 6.89
C LEU A 87 0.87 -19.83 6.40
N MET A 88 0.03 -20.84 6.61
CA MET A 88 0.28 -22.22 6.24
C MET A 88 -0.73 -22.62 5.16
N ARG A 89 -0.30 -23.38 4.15
CA ARG A 89 -1.20 -24.02 3.17
C ARG A 89 -0.75 -25.46 3.00
N ASP A 90 -1.67 -26.41 3.19
CA ASP A 90 -1.40 -27.86 3.02
C ASP A 90 -0.10 -28.33 3.73
N ASN A 91 0.10 -27.89 4.98
CA ASN A 91 1.30 -28.12 5.81
C ASN A 91 2.61 -27.44 5.35
N GLU A 92 2.58 -26.66 4.27
CA GLU A 92 3.71 -25.83 3.85
C GLU A 92 3.58 -24.39 4.36
N ILE A 93 4.73 -23.75 4.63
CA ILE A 93 4.76 -22.34 4.99
C ILE A 93 4.58 -21.52 3.73
N LEU A 94 3.43 -20.84 3.63
CA LEU A 94 3.13 -19.91 2.54
C LEU A 94 3.82 -18.57 2.76
N ALA A 95 3.70 -17.99 3.96
CA ALA A 95 4.30 -16.70 4.29
C ALA A 95 4.61 -16.56 5.78
N ASN A 96 5.69 -15.86 6.09
CA ASN A 96 6.02 -15.36 7.42
C ASN A 96 5.26 -14.06 7.65
N LEU A 97 4.65 -13.92 8.82
CA LEU A 97 3.91 -12.74 9.25
C LEU A 97 4.72 -11.95 10.27
N GLU A 98 4.53 -10.64 10.26
CA GLU A 98 5.17 -9.75 11.24
C GLU A 98 4.13 -9.03 12.07
N LEU A 99 4.46 -8.73 13.32
CA LEU A 99 3.66 -7.82 14.14
C LEU A 99 4.23 -6.40 13.99
N LYS A 100 3.43 -5.47 13.49
CA LYS A 100 3.77 -4.04 13.38
C LYS A 100 2.64 -3.21 13.97
N HIS A 101 2.96 -2.29 14.88
CA HIS A 101 1.98 -1.36 15.46
C HIS A 101 0.71 -2.07 15.96
N CYS A 102 0.89 -3.19 16.68
CA CYS A 102 -0.20 -4.03 17.18
C CYS A 102 -1.10 -4.67 16.12
N LYS A 103 -0.66 -4.74 14.85
CA LYS A 103 -1.35 -5.43 13.75
C LYS A 103 -0.46 -6.54 13.20
N VAL A 104 -1.06 -7.69 12.92
CA VAL A 104 -0.42 -8.75 12.16
C VAL A 104 -0.48 -8.37 10.69
N VAL A 105 0.67 -8.32 10.03
CA VAL A 105 0.78 -7.88 8.64
C VAL A 105 1.36 -8.99 7.78
N VAL A 106 0.70 -9.21 6.63
CA VAL A 106 1.20 -10.08 5.54
C VAL A 106 2.28 -9.37 4.74
N GLU A 107 2.12 -8.06 4.59
CA GLU A 107 3.06 -7.19 3.90
C GLU A 107 3.14 -5.87 4.65
N TRP A 108 4.37 -5.39 4.91
CA TRP A 108 4.62 -4.10 5.51
C TRP A 108 5.30 -3.18 4.52
N ASN A 109 4.58 -2.13 4.10
CA ASN A 109 5.15 -1.05 3.31
C ASN A 109 5.21 0.20 4.19
N PRO A 110 6.37 0.53 4.76
CA PRO A 110 6.50 1.81 5.44
C PRO A 110 6.25 2.94 4.44
N PRO A 111 5.71 4.08 4.90
CA PRO A 111 5.59 5.25 4.05
C PRO A 111 6.97 5.63 3.53
N ASP A 112 7.08 5.98 2.25
CA ASP A 112 8.29 6.62 1.75
C ASP A 112 8.39 7.98 2.43
N ILE A 113 9.36 8.10 3.34
CA ILE A 113 9.58 9.34 4.08
C ILE A 113 9.90 10.49 3.13
N SER A 114 10.48 10.21 1.96
CA SER A 114 10.79 11.21 0.97
C SER A 114 9.52 11.80 0.39
N GLU A 115 8.57 10.95 0.01
CA GLU A 115 7.26 11.37 -0.50
C GLU A 115 6.46 12.10 0.59
N LEU A 116 6.51 11.60 1.83
CA LEU A 116 5.82 12.21 2.96
C LEU A 116 6.29 13.66 3.19
N TRP A 117 7.60 13.89 3.22
CA TRP A 117 8.16 15.23 3.44
C TRP A 117 8.12 16.10 2.20
N HIS A 118 8.20 15.50 1.00
CA HIS A 118 7.90 16.18 -0.26
C HIS A 118 6.52 16.83 -0.20
N GLN A 119 5.47 16.08 0.15
CA GLN A 119 4.11 16.60 0.26
C GLN A 119 3.93 17.60 1.42
N ARG A 120 4.42 17.28 2.61
CA ARG A 120 4.26 18.13 3.81
C ARG A 120 4.92 19.51 3.69
N LEU A 121 6.02 19.59 2.94
CA LEU A 121 6.76 20.83 2.72
C LEU A 121 6.39 21.51 1.39
N GLY A 122 5.21 21.21 0.84
CA GLY A 122 4.68 21.90 -0.34
C GLY A 122 5.33 21.44 -1.64
N HIS A 123 5.43 20.14 -1.84
CA HIS A 123 6.04 19.51 -3.02
C HIS A 123 7.54 19.83 -3.18
N LEU A 124 8.26 19.83 -2.08
CA LEU A 124 9.67 20.18 -2.01
C LEU A 124 10.54 19.28 -2.93
N GLY A 125 11.35 19.89 -3.78
CA GLY A 125 12.19 19.16 -4.74
C GLY A 125 13.30 18.32 -4.09
N ARG A 126 13.85 17.36 -4.85
CA ARG A 126 14.92 16.45 -4.39
C ARG A 126 16.13 17.18 -3.79
N GLY A 127 16.55 18.30 -4.39
CA GLY A 127 17.71 19.08 -3.93
C GLY A 127 17.52 19.59 -2.49
N PRO A 128 16.52 20.46 -2.24
CA PRO A 128 16.20 20.92 -0.90
C PRO A 128 15.90 19.79 0.10
N LEU A 129 15.28 18.69 -0.34
CA LEU A 129 14.97 17.54 0.53
C LEU A 129 16.24 16.93 1.16
N LYS A 130 17.40 16.98 0.48
CA LYS A 130 18.69 16.50 1.03
C LYS A 130 19.14 17.26 2.27
N HIS A 131 18.63 18.48 2.48
CA HIS A 131 18.97 19.29 3.64
C HIS A 131 18.11 18.99 4.87
N LEU A 132 17.01 18.25 4.70
CA LEU A 132 16.08 17.92 5.78
C LEU A 132 16.73 17.23 6.99
N PRO A 133 17.69 16.29 6.85
CA PRO A 133 18.35 15.66 8.00
C PRO A 133 19.10 16.63 8.92
N TYR A 134 19.45 17.82 8.43
CA TYR A 134 20.10 18.87 9.24
C TYR A 134 19.08 19.78 9.95
N ALA A 135 17.81 19.74 9.53
CA ALA A 135 16.74 20.59 10.06
C ALA A 135 15.81 19.86 11.05
N VAL A 136 15.78 18.53 11.03
CA VAL A 136 14.90 17.72 11.90
C VAL A 136 15.63 16.52 12.50
N THR A 137 15.15 16.05 13.65
CA THR A 137 15.69 14.86 14.32
C THR A 137 15.04 13.57 13.78
N GLY A 138 15.81 12.48 13.76
CA GLY A 138 15.31 11.14 13.42
C GLY A 138 15.31 10.78 11.92
N ILE A 139 15.72 11.68 11.03
CA ILE A 139 15.82 11.41 9.59
C ILE A 139 17.27 11.29 9.16
N LYS A 140 17.61 10.28 8.35
CA LYS A 140 18.95 10.10 7.79
C LYS A 140 18.92 10.37 6.28
N ALA A 141 20.00 10.93 5.75
CA ALA A 141 20.11 11.28 4.33
C ALA A 141 19.87 10.09 3.38
N LYS A 142 20.31 8.89 3.77
CA LYS A 142 20.12 7.65 3.01
C LYS A 142 18.66 7.28 2.77
N ASP A 143 17.77 7.77 3.63
CA ASP A 143 16.35 7.46 3.60
C ASP A 143 15.57 8.47 2.73
N LEU A 144 16.24 9.53 2.23
CA LEU A 144 15.65 10.59 1.40
C LEU A 144 16.15 10.52 -0.04
N LYS A 145 15.38 9.87 -0.91
CA LYS A 145 15.66 9.82 -2.36
C LYS A 145 14.86 10.89 -3.12
N GLY A 146 13.66 11.20 -2.63
CA GLY A 146 12.71 12.16 -3.19
C GLY A 146 12.08 11.68 -4.50
N PRO A 147 10.82 12.02 -4.79
CA PRO A 147 10.22 11.72 -6.09
C PRO A 147 10.93 12.52 -7.20
N ALA A 148 11.06 11.93 -8.40
CA ALA A 148 11.46 12.67 -9.59
C ALA A 148 10.31 13.62 -9.95
N GLY A 149 10.59 14.70 -10.68
CA GLY A 149 9.56 15.69 -11.02
C GLY A 149 8.31 15.10 -11.71
N THR A 150 8.45 13.93 -12.34
CA THR A 150 7.38 13.20 -13.04
C THR A 150 6.74 12.08 -12.22
N GLU A 151 7.31 11.70 -11.06
CA GLU A 151 6.79 10.61 -10.21
C GLU A 151 5.66 11.10 -9.28
N CYS A 152 5.57 12.40 -9.04
CA CYS A 152 4.50 13.05 -8.30
C CYS A 152 3.57 13.76 -9.28
N GLU A 153 2.30 13.36 -9.36
CA GLU A 153 1.31 13.92 -10.29
C GLU A 153 1.18 15.45 -10.17
N PRO A 154 0.96 16.06 -8.98
CA PRO A 154 0.93 17.52 -8.86
C PRO A 154 2.16 18.23 -9.41
N CYS A 155 3.36 17.71 -9.15
CA CYS A 155 4.60 18.24 -9.70
C CYS A 155 4.69 18.07 -11.21
N ALA A 156 4.25 16.93 -11.73
CA ALA A 156 4.28 16.63 -13.14
C ALA A 156 3.34 17.59 -13.90
N VAL A 157 2.09 17.72 -13.43
CA VAL A 157 1.09 18.59 -14.04
C VAL A 157 1.52 20.05 -13.99
N THR A 158 2.00 20.54 -12.84
CA THR A 158 2.45 21.93 -12.70
C THR A 158 3.70 22.26 -13.53
N LYS A 159 4.55 21.26 -13.83
CA LYS A 159 5.75 21.43 -14.65
C LYS A 159 5.57 20.99 -16.11
N SER A 160 4.37 20.55 -16.48
CA SER A 160 4.08 20.15 -17.86
C SER A 160 3.98 21.40 -18.72
N CYS A 161 4.88 21.53 -19.69
CA CYS A 161 4.78 22.57 -20.72
C CYS A 161 3.97 22.05 -21.90
N GLN A 162 3.13 22.90 -22.49
CA GLN A 162 2.41 22.57 -23.72
C GLN A 162 3.41 22.31 -24.85
N ILE A 163 3.27 21.18 -25.54
CA ILE A 163 3.95 20.95 -26.82
C ILE A 163 3.09 21.65 -27.88
N ILE A 164 3.56 22.79 -28.38
CA ILE A 164 2.96 23.42 -29.57
C ILE A 164 3.60 22.73 -30.77
N SER A 165 2.80 21.95 -31.51
CA SER A 165 3.17 21.41 -32.82
C SER A 165 2.58 22.27 -33.93
#